data_AF-A0A2A5CI22-F1
#
_entry.id   AF-A0A2A5CI22-F1
#
_cell.length_a   1.000
_cell.length_b   1.000
_cell.length_c   1.000
_cell.angle_alpha   90.00
_cell.angle_beta   90.00
_cell.angle_gamma   90.00
#
_symmetry.space_group_name_H-M   'P 1'
#
loop_
_entity.id
_entity.type
_entity.pdbx_description
1 polymer ?
#
loop_
_entity_poly.entity_id
_entity_poly.type
_entity_poly.pdbx_seq_one_letter_code
_entity_poly.pdbx_strand_id
1 'polypeptide(L)'
;MTYLVTEACIKCKYTDCVEVCPVDCFYEGENMLVINPDECIDCGVCEPECPAEAILPDTEDGLEKWFEINEKYAATWPNITEKIDPLPGADAAQDEKNKLTSLSEKPGAGT
;
A
#
# COMPACT_ATOMS: atom_id res chain seq x y z
N MET A 1 12.81 -4.11 -10.52
CA MET A 1 12.33 -4.56 -9.20
C MET A 1 11.09 -3.72 -8.95
N THR A 2 10.39 -3.89 -7.85
CA THR A 2 9.33 -2.95 -7.45
C THR A 2 9.15 -3.04 -5.96
N TYR A 3 8.54 -2.02 -5.38
CA TYR A 3 8.01 -2.09 -4.04
C TYR A 3 6.55 -2.55 -4.07
N LEU A 4 6.17 -3.31 -3.04
CA LEU A 4 4.85 -3.90 -2.90
C LEU A 4 4.28 -3.58 -1.53
N VAL A 5 3.00 -3.22 -1.47
CA VAL A 5 2.27 -3.06 -0.20
C VAL A 5 1.70 -4.41 0.22
N THR A 6 1.95 -4.81 1.47
CA THR A 6 1.55 -6.09 2.04
C THR A 6 0.40 -5.97 3.05
N GLU A 7 0.00 -7.09 3.68
CA GLU A 7 -1.15 -7.13 4.59
C GLU A 7 -1.02 -6.18 5.77
N ALA A 8 0.20 -5.82 6.18
CA ALA A 8 0.41 -4.92 7.30
C ALA A 8 -0.21 -3.52 7.06
N CYS A 9 -0.47 -3.12 5.82
CA CYS A 9 -1.17 -1.87 5.51
C CYS A 9 -2.69 -1.94 5.77
N ILE A 10 -3.28 -3.13 5.64
CA ILE A 10 -4.74 -3.32 5.70
C ILE A 10 -5.27 -2.84 7.07
N LYS A 11 -6.36 -2.08 7.05
CA LYS A 11 -6.97 -1.36 8.20
C LYS A 11 -6.11 -0.27 8.85
N CYS A 12 -4.84 -0.14 8.49
CA CYS A 12 -3.99 0.95 8.97
C CYS A 12 -4.13 2.16 8.03
N LYS A 13 -3.72 1.98 6.77
CA LYS A 13 -3.79 3.00 5.71
C LYS A 13 -3.34 4.39 6.22
N TYR A 14 -2.10 4.47 6.69
CA TYR A 14 -1.53 5.71 7.22
C TYR A 14 -1.27 6.79 6.15
N THR A 15 -0.94 6.34 4.94
CA THR A 15 -0.70 7.17 3.74
C THR A 15 0.56 8.04 3.75
N ASP A 16 1.44 7.98 4.75
CA ASP A 16 2.73 8.69 4.74
C ASP A 16 3.60 8.38 3.50
N CYS A 17 3.48 7.16 2.98
CA CYS A 17 4.23 6.72 1.81
C CYS A 17 3.93 7.49 0.51
N VAL A 18 2.76 8.15 0.41
CA VAL A 18 2.40 8.89 -0.81
C VAL A 18 3.13 10.23 -0.91
N GLU A 19 3.47 10.88 0.21
CA GLU A 19 4.13 12.20 0.21
C GLU A 19 5.56 12.15 -0.35
N VAL A 20 6.19 10.98 -0.29
CA VAL A 20 7.58 10.77 -0.71
C VAL A 20 7.71 10.10 -2.07
N CYS A 21 6.60 9.67 -2.68
CA CYS A 21 6.64 8.98 -3.97
C CYS A 21 6.94 9.99 -5.10
N PRO A 22 8.07 9.87 -5.83
CA PRO A 22 8.44 10.85 -6.86
C PRO A 22 7.66 10.69 -8.18
N VAL A 23 6.88 9.61 -8.32
CA VAL A 23 6.18 9.22 -9.55
C VAL A 23 4.70 8.94 -9.31
N ASP A 24 4.19 9.27 -8.12
CA ASP A 24 2.77 9.17 -7.76
C ASP A 24 2.16 7.78 -8.04
N CYS A 25 2.92 6.69 -7.85
CA CYS A 25 2.50 5.35 -8.25
C CYS A 25 1.64 4.60 -7.20
N PHE A 26 0.95 5.31 -6.30
CA PHE A 26 0.09 4.72 -5.27
C PHE A 26 -1.39 4.77 -5.65
N TYR A 27 -2.12 3.70 -5.34
CA TYR A 27 -3.54 3.56 -5.67
C TYR A 27 -4.33 3.15 -4.43
N GLU A 28 -5.51 3.73 -4.28
CA GLU A 28 -6.25 3.76 -3.03
C GLU A 28 -7.43 2.80 -3.02
N GLY A 29 -7.40 1.84 -2.09
CA GLY A 29 -8.55 1.02 -1.73
C GLY A 29 -9.31 1.59 -0.54
N GLU A 30 -10.47 1.02 -0.24
CA GLU A 30 -11.27 1.38 0.93
C GLU A 30 -10.44 1.25 2.23
N ASN A 31 -9.57 0.23 2.33
CA ASN A 31 -8.82 -0.05 3.56
C ASN A 31 -7.34 -0.42 3.43
N MET A 32 -6.73 -0.26 2.26
CA MET A 32 -5.27 -0.34 2.06
C MET A 32 -4.86 0.49 0.84
N LEU A 33 -3.56 0.69 0.67
CA LEU A 33 -2.97 1.20 -0.57
C LEU A 33 -2.28 0.07 -1.33
N VAL A 34 -2.06 0.26 -2.62
CA VAL A 34 -1.18 -0.57 -3.45
C VAL A 34 -0.24 0.31 -4.27
N ILE A 35 0.89 -0.26 -4.67
CA ILE A 35 1.85 0.36 -5.59
C ILE A 35 1.64 -0.25 -6.98
N ASN A 36 1.62 0.59 -8.03
CA ASN A 36 1.65 0.07 -9.40
C ASN A 36 3.07 -0.39 -9.75
N PRO A 37 3.30 -1.70 -10.00
CA PRO A 37 4.63 -2.23 -10.26
C PRO A 37 5.24 -1.76 -11.58
N ASP A 38 4.41 -1.36 -12.55
CA ASP A 38 4.89 -0.85 -13.86
C ASP A 38 5.32 0.62 -13.79
N GLU A 39 4.82 1.38 -12.80
CA GLU A 39 5.14 2.80 -12.61
C GLU A 39 6.21 3.02 -11.54
N CYS A 40 6.38 2.06 -10.62
CA CYS A 40 7.41 2.12 -9.59
C CYS A 40 8.81 2.16 -10.21
N ILE A 41 9.64 3.08 -9.70
CA ILE A 41 11.02 3.30 -10.20
C ILE A 41 12.10 2.80 -9.23
N ASP A 42 11.76 1.91 -8.29
CA ASP A 42 12.72 1.28 -7.36
C ASP A 42 13.55 2.26 -6.50
N CYS A 43 12.99 3.43 -6.17
CA CYS A 43 13.74 4.43 -5.41
C CYS A 43 13.86 4.13 -3.90
N GLY A 44 12.97 3.29 -3.35
CA GLY A 44 13.02 2.82 -1.96
C GLY A 44 12.70 3.84 -0.87
N VAL A 45 12.30 5.06 -1.23
CA VAL A 45 12.05 6.12 -0.25
C VAL A 45 10.77 5.93 0.55
N CYS A 46 9.81 5.14 0.05
CA CYS A 46 8.52 4.91 0.71
C CYS A 46 8.57 3.83 1.81
N GLU A 47 9.52 2.89 1.72
CA GLU A 47 9.70 1.80 2.68
C GLU A 47 9.89 2.30 4.14
N PRO A 48 10.85 3.20 4.45
CA PRO A 48 11.08 3.67 5.82
C PRO A 48 9.98 4.60 6.35
N GLU A 49 9.14 5.17 5.47
CA GLU A 49 8.09 6.10 5.85
C GLU A 49 6.80 5.39 6.29
N CYS A 50 6.65 4.10 5.99
CA CYS A 50 5.45 3.36 6.36
C CYS A 50 5.47 2.99 7.86
N PRO A 51 4.60 3.55 8.71
CA PRO A 51 4.62 3.23 10.15
C PRO A 51 4.28 1.76 10.45
N ALA A 52 3.54 1.11 9.54
CA ALA A 52 3.16 -0.29 9.62
C ALA A 52 4.21 -1.26 9.05
N GLU A 53 5.36 -0.77 8.56
CA GLU A 53 6.40 -1.58 7.91
C GLU A 53 5.83 -2.49 6.79
N ALA A 54 4.84 -1.96 6.06
CA ALA A 54 4.03 -2.76 5.13
C ALA A 54 4.58 -2.81 3.71
N ILE A 55 5.61 -2.03 3.40
CA ILE A 55 6.16 -1.85 2.06
C ILE A 55 7.46 -2.63 1.98
N LEU A 56 7.54 -3.59 1.06
CA LEU A 56 8.70 -4.48 0.90
C LEU A 56 9.12 -4.56 -0.58
N PRO A 57 10.42 -4.75 -0.89
CA PRO A 57 10.87 -4.95 -2.25
C PRO A 57 10.48 -6.35 -2.76
N ASP A 58 10.05 -6.45 -4.02
CA ASP A 58 9.62 -7.69 -4.70
C ASP A 58 10.68 -8.80 -4.77
N THR A 59 11.92 -8.47 -4.42
CA THR A 59 13.02 -9.43 -4.30
C THR A 59 12.99 -10.27 -3.03
N GLU A 60 12.15 -9.93 -2.04
CA GLU A 60 11.97 -10.76 -0.84
C GLU A 60 11.12 -12.00 -1.13
N ASP A 61 11.45 -13.10 -0.43
CA ASP A 61 10.77 -14.38 -0.60
C ASP A 61 9.30 -14.32 -0.12
N GLY A 62 8.37 -14.90 -0.87
CA GLY A 62 6.98 -15.05 -0.46
C GLY A 62 6.08 -13.85 -0.78
N LEU A 63 6.53 -12.93 -1.63
CA LEU A 63 5.79 -11.75 -2.06
C LEU A 63 5.02 -11.93 -3.38
N GLU A 64 5.04 -13.11 -3.99
CA GLU A 64 4.39 -13.36 -5.29
C GLU A 64 2.90 -13.02 -5.26
N LYS A 65 2.21 -13.37 -4.17
CA LYS A 65 0.80 -13.02 -3.96
C LYS A 65 0.57 -11.51 -3.86
N TRP A 66 1.54 -10.78 -3.31
CA TRP A 66 1.43 -9.33 -3.12
C TRP A 66 1.68 -8.60 -4.42
N PHE A 67 2.56 -9.13 -5.28
CA PHE A 67 2.71 -8.63 -6.64
C PHE A 67 1.37 -8.65 -7.39
N GLU A 68 0.69 -9.80 -7.40
CA GLU A 68 -0.61 -9.96 -8.07
C GLU A 68 -1.68 -9.02 -7.49
N ILE A 69 -1.72 -8.84 -6.17
CA ILE A 69 -2.66 -7.92 -5.50
C ILE A 69 -2.38 -6.47 -5.90
N ASN A 70 -1.12 -6.07 -5.88
CA ASN A 70 -0.71 -4.70 -6.19
C ASN A 70 -1.00 -4.36 -7.66
N GLU A 71 -0.62 -5.25 -8.58
CA GLU A 71 -0.91 -5.13 -10.02
C GLU A 71 -2.42 -5.05 -10.29
N LYS A 72 -3.21 -5.99 -9.74
CA LYS A 72 -4.67 -6.05 -9.93
C LYS A 72 -5.36 -4.75 -9.49
N TYR A 73 -5.03 -4.29 -8.29
CA TYR A 73 -5.74 -3.14 -7.70
C TYR A 73 -5.22 -1.81 -8.20
N ALA A 74 -3.94 -1.68 -8.57
CA ALA A 74 -3.43 -0.50 -9.25
C ALA A 74 -4.18 -0.22 -10.56
N ALA A 75 -4.59 -1.28 -11.28
CA ALA A 75 -5.36 -1.12 -12.51
C ALA A 75 -6.83 -0.69 -12.32
N THR A 76 -7.37 -0.75 -11.09
CA THR A 76 -8.82 -0.57 -10.83
C THR A 76 -9.17 0.46 -9.77
N TRP A 77 -8.25 0.74 -8.85
CA TRP A 77 -8.43 1.74 -7.81
C TRP A 77 -7.99 3.13 -8.29
N PRO A 78 -8.52 4.21 -7.70
CA PRO A 78 -8.08 5.56 -8.03
C PRO A 78 -6.67 5.83 -7.50
N ASN A 79 -5.96 6.73 -8.17
CA ASN A 79 -4.66 7.22 -7.74
C ASN A 79 -4.79 8.09 -6.48
N ILE A 80 -3.76 8.05 -5.61
CA ILE A 80 -3.65 8.90 -4.43
C ILE A 80 -2.25 9.52 -4.38
N THR A 81 -2.22 10.84 -4.24
CA THR A 81 -1.02 11.68 -4.32
C THR A 81 -0.86 12.57 -3.08
N GLU A 82 -1.93 12.74 -2.30
CA GLU A 82 -1.92 13.53 -1.08
C GLU A 82 -2.13 12.65 0.15
N LYS A 83 -1.42 12.97 1.24
CA LYS A 83 -1.63 12.33 2.53
C LYS A 83 -3.00 12.68 3.09
N ILE A 84 -3.66 11.66 3.64
CA ILE A 84 -4.92 11.78 4.35
C ILE A 84 -4.79 11.22 5.76
N ASP A 85 -5.79 11.49 6.60
CA ASP A 85 -5.82 10.93 7.94
C ASP A 85 -5.89 9.39 7.89
N PRO A 86 -5.12 8.69 8.76
CA PRO A 86 -5.20 7.24 8.87
C PRO A 86 -6.60 6.75 9.23
N LEU A 87 -6.87 5.46 8.99
CA LEU A 87 -8.14 4.88 9.36
C LEU A 87 -8.37 4.90 10.89
N PRO A 88 -9.63 5.01 11.35
CA PRO A 88 -9.93 4.88 12.77
C PRO A 88 -9.44 3.55 13.34
N GLY A 89 -8.53 3.61 14.32
CA GLY A 89 -7.92 2.43 14.93
C GLY A 89 -6.69 1.87 14.21
N ALA A 90 -6.07 2.64 13.30
CA ALA A 90 -4.86 2.24 12.58
C ALA A 90 -3.76 1.68 13.49
N ASP A 91 -3.47 2.37 14.60
CA ASP A 91 -2.43 1.98 15.56
C ASP A 91 -2.73 0.63 16.23
N ALA A 92 -4.00 0.36 16.53
CA ALA A 92 -4.40 -0.93 17.09
C ALA A 92 -4.32 -2.04 16.03
N ALA A 93 -4.61 -1.71 14.76
CA ALA A 93 -4.56 -2.64 13.65
C ALA A 93 -3.13 -2.95 13.18
N GLN A 94 -2.13 -2.15 13.57
CA GLN A 94 -0.73 -2.38 13.20
C GLN A 94 -0.21 -3.73 13.72
N ASP A 95 -0.61 -4.12 14.94
CA ASP A 95 -0.20 -5.37 15.58
C ASP A 95 -1.07 -6.58 15.20
N GLU A 96 -2.15 -6.38 14.42
CA GLU A 96 -3.03 -7.47 13.97
C GLU A 96 -2.38 -8.32 12.87
N LYS A 97 -2.59 -9.64 12.94
CA LYS A 97 -2.10 -10.62 11.94
C LYS A 97 -3.24 -11.15 11.08
N ASN A 98 -2.89 -11.70 9.91
CA ASN A 98 -3.83 -12.28 8.95
C ASN A 98 -4.86 -11.27 8.42
N LYS A 99 -4.43 -10.03 8.24
CA LYS A 99 -5.31 -8.92 7.84
C LYS A 99 -5.80 -9.04 6.40
N LEU A 100 -5.16 -9.88 5.59
CA LEU A 100 -5.64 -10.22 4.24
C LEU A 100 -7.10 -10.70 4.24
N THR A 101 -7.57 -11.38 5.29
CA THR A 101 -8.97 -11.80 5.43
C THR A 101 -9.96 -10.64 5.55
N SER A 102 -9.47 -9.45 5.90
CA SER A 102 -10.23 -8.21 6.06
C SER A 102 -10.03 -7.24 4.89
N LEU A 103 -9.33 -7.65 3.83
CA LEU A 103 -9.13 -6.82 2.64
C LEU A 103 -10.48 -6.45 2.01
N SER A 104 -10.71 -5.16 1.78
CA SER A 104 -11.82 -4.71 0.92
C SER A 104 -11.34 -4.56 -0.51
N GLU A 105 -12.07 -5.11 -1.48
CA GLU A 105 -11.80 -4.92 -2.91
C GLU A 105 -12.34 -3.60 -3.46
N LYS A 106 -13.08 -2.84 -2.64
CA LYS A 106 -13.69 -1.58 -3.09
C LYS A 106 -12.64 -0.47 -3.26
N PRO A 107 -12.78 0.38 -4.27
CA PRO A 107 -11.93 1.55 -4.43
C PRO A 107 -12.11 2.54 -3.27
N GLY A 108 -11.05 3.28 -2.96
CA GLY A 108 -11.04 4.43 -2.07
C GLY A 108 -11.55 5.70 -2.76
N ALA A 109 -11.24 6.86 -2.19
CA ALA A 109 -11.69 8.15 -2.74
C ALA A 109 -10.80 8.66 -3.88
N GLY A 110 -9.51 8.36 -3.83
CA GLY A 110 -8.47 9.02 -4.59
C GLY A 110 -8.23 10.45 -4.13
N THR A 111 -7.14 11.04 -4.62
CA THR A 111 -6.82 12.47 -4.48
C THR A 111 -6.15 12.99 -5.75
#